data_AF-A0A0P9D6H2-F1
#
_entry.id   AF-A0A0P9D6H2-F1
#
_cell.length_a   1.000
_cell.length_b   1.000
_cell.length_c   1.000
_cell.angle_alpha   90.00
_cell.angle_beta   90.00
_cell.angle_gamma   90.00
#
_symmetry.space_group_name_H-M   'P 1'
#
loop_
_entity.id
_entity.type
_entity.pdbx_description
1 polymer ?
#
loop_
_entity_poly.entity_id
_entity_poly.type
_entity_poly.pdbx_seq_one_letter_code
_entity_poly.pdbx_strand_id
1 'polypeptide(L)'
;MLSLLLAALIGALIGLSLGMLGGGGSILTVPALVYLLGQNPHGAVASSLVIVGANAVLGATLHLRAGHVRLRSALLFGAAGMLAACAGARL
;
A
#
# COMPACT_ATOMS: atom_id res chain seq x y z
N MET A 1 -2.59 11.49 23.35
CA MET A 1 -2.38 10.04 23.56
C MET A 1 -3.54 9.21 23.00
N LEU A 2 -4.79 9.47 23.40
CA LEU A 2 -5.97 8.75 22.88
C LEU A 2 -6.15 8.86 21.36
N SER A 3 -5.88 10.05 20.80
CA SER A 3 -5.88 10.31 19.35
C SER A 3 -4.87 9.47 18.58
N LEU A 4 -3.67 9.25 19.16
CA LEU A 4 -2.62 8.43 18.55
C LEU A 4 -3.02 6.95 18.50
N LEU A 5 -3.63 6.47 19.59
CA LEU A 5 -4.10 5.09 19.70
C LEU A 5 -5.25 4.81 18.72
N LEU A 6 -6.17 5.76 18.56
CA LEU A 6 -7.27 5.64 17.60
C LEU A 6 -6.77 5.67 16.15
N ALA A 7 -5.81 6.54 15.83
CA ALA A 7 -5.17 6.59 14.52
C ALA A 7 -4.41 5.28 14.21
N ALA A 8 -3.71 4.70 15.19
CA ALA A 8 -3.03 3.42 15.02
C ALA A 8 -4.01 2.26 14.80
N LEU A 9 -5.13 2.23 15.53
CA LEU A 9 -6.16 1.20 15.38
C LEU A 9 -6.84 1.27 14.00
N ILE A 10 -7.21 2.47 13.56
CA ILE A 10 -7.81 2.70 12.24
C ILE A 10 -6.81 2.37 11.13
N GLY A 11 -5.56 2.80 11.28
CA GLY A 11 -4.47 2.46 10.34
C GLY A 11 -4.23 0.95 10.25
N ALA A 12 -4.30 0.23 11.37
CA ALA A 12 -4.19 -1.23 11.39
C ALA A 12 -5.38 -1.92 10.68
N LEU A 13 -6.61 -1.47 10.94
CA LEU A 13 -7.82 -2.01 10.28
C LEU A 13 -7.76 -1.79 8.76
N ILE A 14 -7.43 -0.57 8.35
CA ILE A 14 -7.29 -0.20 6.94
C ILE A 14 -6.16 -1.01 6.30
N GLY A 15 -5.01 -1.12 6.95
CA GLY A 15 -3.88 -1.94 6.48
C GLY A 15 -4.24 -3.41 6.31
N LEU A 16 -5.03 -3.97 7.23
CA LEU A 16 -5.52 -5.35 7.18
C LEU A 16 -6.48 -5.54 5.99
N SER A 17 -7.48 -4.66 5.85
CA SER A 17 -8.44 -4.71 4.74
C SER A 17 -7.73 -4.56 3.38
N LEU A 18 -6.78 -3.64 3.28
CA LEU A 18 -6.01 -3.41 2.05
C LEU A 18 -5.06 -4.57 1.73
N GLY A 19 -4.45 -5.16 2.75
CA GLY A 19 -3.62 -6.35 2.61
C GLY A 19 -4.42 -7.57 2.14
N MET A 20 -5.66 -7.72 2.64
CA MET A 20 -6.58 -8.79 2.24
C MET A 20 -7.12 -8.61 0.82
N LEU A 21 -7.42 -7.38 0.40
CA LEU A 21 -7.95 -7.08 -0.93
C LEU A 21 -6.91 -7.24 -2.04
N GLY A 22 -5.61 -7.20 -1.71
CA GLY A 22 -4.51 -7.44 -2.66
C GLY A 22 -4.35 -6.41 -3.79
N GLY A 23 -5.20 -5.37 -3.85
CA GLY A 23 -5.30 -4.42 -4.96
C GLY A 23 -4.47 -3.15 -4.86
N GLY A 24 -3.58 -3.02 -3.87
CA GLY A 24 -2.79 -1.80 -3.65
C GLY A 24 -3.49 -0.85 -2.67
N GLY A 25 -2.90 -0.69 -1.49
CA GLY A 25 -3.52 0.00 -0.36
C GLY A 25 -3.84 1.48 -0.55
N SER A 26 -3.31 2.10 -1.60
CA SER A 26 -3.33 3.55 -1.82
C SER A 26 -4.73 4.14 -2.00
N ILE A 27 -5.69 3.38 -2.54
CA ILE A 27 -7.06 3.83 -2.78
C ILE A 27 -7.74 4.28 -1.47
N LEU A 28 -7.51 3.56 -0.36
CA LEU A 28 -8.07 3.91 0.95
C LEU A 28 -7.10 4.70 1.83
N THR A 29 -5.79 4.52 1.65
CA THR A 29 -4.78 5.14 2.53
C THR A 29 -4.65 6.65 2.29
N VAL A 30 -4.74 7.12 1.04
CA VAL A 30 -4.66 8.56 0.73
C VAL A 30 -5.86 9.34 1.29
N PRO A 31 -7.13 8.94 1.06
CA PRO A 31 -8.28 9.59 1.69
C PRO A 31 -8.22 9.53 3.21
N ALA A 32 -7.77 8.42 3.80
CA ALA A 32 -7.63 8.31 5.25
C ALA A 32 -6.59 9.29 5.80
N LEU A 33 -5.44 9.48 5.13
CA LEU A 33 -4.44 10.46 5.58
C LEU A 33 -4.92 11.91 5.43
N VAL A 34 -5.63 12.22 4.35
CA VAL A 34 -6.14 13.58 4.09
C VAL A 34 -7.33 13.91 4.99
N TYR A 35 -8.38 13.09 4.97
CA TYR A 35 -9.64 13.38 5.67
C TYR A 35 -9.60 13.05 7.16
N LEU A 36 -8.83 12.04 7.58
CA LEU A 36 -8.80 11.58 8.97
C LEU A 36 -7.63 12.16 9.77
N LEU A 37 -6.47 12.36 9.14
CA LEU A 37 -5.27 12.92 9.79
C LEU A 37 -5.01 14.40 9.42
N GLY A 38 -5.79 14.99 8.51
CA GLY A 38 -5.64 16.40 8.13
C GLY A 38 -4.32 16.70 7.42
N GLN A 39 -3.65 15.69 6.87
CA GLN A 39 -2.37 15.86 6.15
C GLN A 39 -2.61 16.59 4.84
N ASN A 40 -1.67 17.47 4.47
CA ASN A 40 -1.67 18.11 3.17
C ASN A 40 -1.64 17.04 2.05
N PRO A 41 -2.42 17.18 0.96
CA PRO A 41 -2.56 16.14 -0.07
C PRO A 41 -1.21 15.65 -0.62
N HIS A 42 -0.27 16.57 -0.84
CA HIS A 42 1.08 16.23 -1.28
C HIS A 42 1.86 15.36 -0.28
N GLY A 43 1.78 15.68 1.02
CA GLY A 43 2.45 14.90 2.07
C GLY A 43 1.76 13.55 2.34
N ALA A 44 0.43 13.52 2.19
CA ALA A 44 -0.37 12.30 2.33
C ALA A 44 -0.03 11.26 1.25
N VAL A 45 0.18 11.69 0.00
CA VAL A 45 0.58 10.79 -1.10
C VAL A 45 1.94 10.16 -0.80
N ALA A 46 2.94 10.95 -0.40
CA ALA A 46 4.26 10.44 -0.07
C ALA A 46 4.23 9.45 1.11
N SER A 47 3.50 9.79 2.17
CA SER A 47 3.34 8.90 3.34
C SER A 47 2.59 7.62 2.99
N SER A 48 1.56 7.71 2.15
CA SER A 48 0.81 6.55 1.67
C SER A 48 1.69 5.60 0.86
N LEU A 49 2.60 6.10 0.03
CA LEU A 49 3.53 5.28 -0.75
C LEU A 49 4.44 4.45 0.18
N VAL A 50 4.93 5.04 1.27
CA VAL A 50 5.74 4.34 2.27
C VAL A 50 4.93 3.24 2.96
N ILE A 51 3.70 3.55 3.40
CA ILE A 51 2.82 2.60 4.07
C ILE A 51 2.48 1.43 3.15
N VAL A 52 2.08 1.71 1.91
CA VAL A 52 1.72 0.70 0.92
C VAL A 52 2.94 -0.15 0.54
N GLY A 53 4.11 0.46 0.38
CA GLY A 53 5.37 -0.24 0.12
C GLY A 53 5.72 -1.23 1.24
N ALA A 54 5.64 -0.79 2.49
CA ALA A 54 5.89 -1.67 3.64
C ALA A 54 4.88 -2.83 3.70
N ASN A 55 3.59 -2.56 3.48
CA ASN A 55 2.55 -3.59 3.48
C ASN A 55 2.75 -4.59 2.32
N ALA A 56 3.14 -4.11 1.14
CA ALA A 56 3.44 -4.95 -0.02
C ALA A 56 4.63 -5.88 0.24
N VAL A 57 5.71 -5.38 0.87
CA VAL A 57 6.87 -6.20 1.25
C VAL A 57 6.47 -7.29 2.25
N LEU A 58 5.70 -6.93 3.29
CA LEU A 58 5.21 -7.89 4.28
C LEU A 58 4.31 -8.95 3.62
N GLY A 59 3.33 -8.52 2.83
CA GLY A 59 2.41 -9.42 2.12
C GLY A 59 3.12 -10.35 1.14
N ALA A 60 4.10 -9.83 0.39
CA ALA A 60 4.93 -10.62 -0.51
C ALA A 60 5.78 -11.64 0.26
N THR A 61 6.39 -11.25 1.38
CA THR A 61 7.22 -12.15 2.20
C THR A 61 6.39 -13.29 2.79
N LEU A 62 5.18 -12.99 3.29
CA LEU A 62 4.25 -13.99 3.81
C LEU A 62 3.82 -14.99 2.72
N HIS A 63 3.47 -14.51 1.52
CA HIS A 63 3.08 -15.38 0.40
C HIS A 63 4.26 -16.20 -0.13
N LEU A 64 5.47 -15.63 -0.19
CA LEU A 64 6.69 -16.36 -0.57
C LEU A 64 6.96 -17.50 0.41
N ARG A 65 6.80 -17.26 1.71
CA ARG A 65 6.95 -18.29 2.75
C ARG A 65 5.88 -19.38 2.67
N ALA A 66 4.67 -19.05 2.24
CA ALA A 66 3.61 -20.03 2.01
C ALA A 66 3.87 -20.93 0.79
N GLY A 67 4.87 -20.64 -0.05
CA GLY A 67 5.22 -21.46 -1.22
C GLY A 67 4.26 -21.32 -2.41
N HIS A 68 3.27 -20.42 -2.34
CA HIS A 68 2.23 -20.23 -3.36
C HIS A 68 2.63 -19.20 -4.43
N VAL A 69 3.88 -18.72 -4.44
CA VAL A 69 4.32 -17.65 -5.34
C VAL A 69 5.07 -18.21 -6.54
N ARG A 70 4.50 -18.02 -7.73
CA ARG A 70 5.20 -18.25 -8.99
C ARG A 70 6.07 -17.05 -9.32
N LEU A 71 7.34 -17.09 -8.91
CA LEU A 71 8.30 -15.99 -9.07
C LEU A 71 8.37 -15.46 -10.52
N ARG A 72 8.29 -16.34 -11.52
CA ARG A 72 8.30 -15.93 -12.94
C ARG A 72 7.11 -15.04 -13.29
N SER A 73 5.90 -15.41 -12.87
CA SER A 73 4.70 -14.60 -13.09
C SER A 73 4.77 -13.29 -12.31
N ALA A 74 5.23 -13.33 -11.05
CA ALA A 74 5.40 -12.14 -10.23
C ALA A 74 6.39 -11.14 -10.83
N LEU A 75 7.52 -11.60 -11.35
CA LEU A 75 8.51 -10.76 -12.03
C LEU A 75 7.98 -10.14 -13.32
N LEU A 76 7.32 -10.93 -14.17
CA LEU A 76 6.74 -10.43 -15.41
C LEU A 76 5.66 -9.39 -15.14
N PHE A 77 4.76 -9.67 -14.21
CA PHE A 77 3.68 -8.75 -13.85
C PHE A 77 4.21 -7.49 -13.16
N GLY A 78 5.17 -7.64 -12.25
CA GLY A 78 5.82 -6.53 -11.56
C GLY A 78 6.60 -5.62 -12.51
N ALA A 79 7.39 -6.18 -13.43
CA ALA A 79 8.15 -5.41 -14.41
C ALA A 79 7.23 -4.68 -15.40
N ALA A 80 6.22 -5.37 -15.94
CA ALA A 80 5.25 -4.75 -16.84
C ALA A 80 4.47 -3.63 -16.14
N GLY A 81 4.04 -3.86 -14.89
CA GLY A 81 3.37 -2.86 -14.06
C GLY A 81 4.25 -1.65 -13.74
N MET A 82 5.52 -1.86 -13.39
CA MET A 82 6.47 -0.77 -13.16
C MET A 82 6.67 0.09 -14.42
N LEU A 83 6.87 -0.55 -15.58
CA LEU A 83 7.03 0.17 -16.84
C LEU A 83 5.77 0.97 -17.20
N ALA A 84 4.60 0.36 -17.07
CA ALA A 84 3.32 1.02 -17.32
C ALA A 84 3.09 2.20 -16.37
N ALA A 85 3.41 2.05 -15.07
CA ALA A 85 3.30 3.13 -14.09
C ALA A 85 4.25 4.28 -14.38
N CYS A 86 5.51 4.00 -14.74
CA CYS A 86 6.47 5.03 -15.13
C CYS A 86 6.05 5.76 -16.42
N ALA A 87 5.51 5.04 -17.41
CA ALA A 87 5.01 5.64 -18.64
C ALA A 87 3.77 6.51 -18.37
N GLY A 88 2.80 6.00 -17.60
CA GLY A 88 1.59 6.71 -17.23
C GLY A 88 1.84 7.95 -16.37
N ALA A 89 2.85 7.94 -15.50
CA ALA A 89 3.22 9.12 -14.71
C ALA A 89 3.90 10.24 -15.52
N ARG A 90 4.32 9.95 -16.77
CA ARG A 90 4.94 10.92 -17.69
C ARG A 90 3.97 11.45 -18.75
N LEU A 91 2.79 10.87 -18.89
CA LEU A 91 1.69 11.32 -19.74
C LEU A 91 0.84 12.37 -19.02
#